data_AF-A0AA92RB96-F1
#
_entry.id   AF-A0AA92RB96-F1
#
_cell.length_a   1.000
_cell.length_b   1.000
_cell.length_c   1.000
_cell.angle_alpha   90.00
_cell.angle_beta   90.00
_cell.angle_gamma   90.00
#
_symmetry.space_group_name_H-M   'P 1'
#
loop_
_entity.id
_entity.type
_entity.pdbx_description
1 polymer ?
#
loop_
_entity_poly.entity_id
_entity_poly.type
_entity_poly.pdbx_seq_one_letter_code
_entity_poly.pdbx_strand_id
1 'polypeptide(L)'
;MNTAALIKLWNLTQIHQGTSGARAASGVLLGLYNGSRFPFDLTDLRVLDDAHLEAAMAVMLSDASRCQMEVHSWLNRITGRHDFGQRFEHLAYEWKRKGKCKREHLDPLVPPHMVVKTSHPAAGPGTLFLDTEAQSA
;
A
#
# COMPACT_ATOMS: atom_id res chain seq x y z
N MET A 1 -4.21 5.76 9.82
CA MET A 1 -3.60 4.84 8.83
C MET A 1 -2.09 4.98 8.87
N ASN A 2 -1.33 3.88 8.95
CA ASN A 2 0.11 3.89 8.69
C ASN A 2 0.33 4.09 7.17
N THR A 3 0.50 5.33 6.75
CA THR A 3 0.57 5.71 5.34
C THR A 3 1.84 5.22 4.66
N ALA A 4 2.97 5.15 5.38
CA ALA A 4 4.21 4.61 4.85
C ALA A 4 4.08 3.11 4.51
N ALA A 5 3.47 2.33 5.40
CA ALA A 5 3.18 0.92 5.16
C ALA A 5 2.20 0.72 4.00
N LEU A 6 1.14 1.53 3.92
CA LEU A 6 0.18 1.50 2.81
C LEU A 6 0.84 1.80 1.46
N ILE A 7 1.68 2.84 1.40
CA ILE A 7 2.45 3.19 0.18
C ILE A 7 3.38 2.03 -0.21
N LYS A 8 4.05 1.41 0.77
CA LYS A 8 4.95 0.27 0.51
C LYS A 8 4.20 -0.90 -0.13
N LEU A 9 3.05 -1.29 0.42
CA LEU A 9 2.23 -2.35 -0.17
C LEU A 9 1.70 -1.97 -1.55
N TRP A 10 1.19 -0.75 -1.71
CA TRP A 10 0.75 -0.25 -3.01
C TRP A 10 1.86 -0.37 -4.04
N ASN A 11 3.04 0.18 -3.76
CA ASN A 11 4.18 0.16 -4.67
C ASN A 11 4.63 -1.27 -5.01
N LEU A 12 4.61 -2.19 -4.05
CA LEU A 12 4.91 -3.60 -4.32
C LEU A 12 4.00 -4.18 -5.41
N THR A 13 2.70 -3.88 -5.39
CA THR A 13 1.76 -4.34 -6.43
C THR A 13 2.03 -3.75 -7.81
N GLN A 14 2.63 -2.56 -7.87
CA GLN A 14 2.82 -1.81 -9.11
C GLN A 14 4.16 -2.14 -9.77
N ILE A 15 5.21 -2.35 -8.96
CA ILE A 15 6.58 -2.61 -9.41
C ILE A 15 6.78 -4.09 -9.76
N HIS A 16 6.32 -5.00 -8.91
CA HIS A 16 6.67 -6.42 -9.00
C HIS A 16 5.52 -7.29 -9.55
N GLN A 17 4.93 -6.87 -10.66
CA GLN A 17 3.85 -7.61 -11.32
C GLN A 17 4.27 -9.05 -11.64
N GLY A 18 3.37 -10.00 -11.45
CA GLY A 18 3.62 -11.44 -11.65
C GLY A 18 4.34 -12.16 -10.50
N THR A 19 4.81 -11.46 -9.46
CA THR A 19 5.42 -12.09 -8.28
C THR A 19 4.38 -12.56 -7.26
N SER A 20 4.73 -13.58 -6.47
CA SER A 20 3.89 -14.08 -5.36
C SER A 20 3.71 -13.03 -4.26
N GLY A 21 4.74 -12.25 -3.95
CA GLY A 21 4.68 -11.17 -2.96
C GLY A 21 3.71 -10.06 -3.38
N ALA A 22 3.81 -9.57 -4.63
CA ALA A 22 2.87 -8.58 -5.15
C ALA A 22 1.44 -9.10 -5.25
N ARG A 23 1.27 -10.39 -5.57
CA ARG A 23 -0.03 -11.06 -5.48
C ARG A 23 -0.54 -11.01 -4.04
N ALA A 24 0.23 -11.44 -3.04
CA ALA A 24 -0.24 -11.42 -1.65
C ALA A 24 -0.60 -10.00 -1.19
N ALA A 25 0.24 -9.00 -1.50
CA ALA A 25 -0.02 -7.60 -1.19
C ALA A 25 -1.31 -7.07 -1.87
N SER A 26 -1.57 -7.44 -3.13
CA SER A 26 -2.83 -7.07 -3.80
C SER A 26 -4.04 -7.68 -3.10
N GLY A 27 -3.90 -8.89 -2.56
CA GLY A 27 -4.93 -9.56 -1.77
C GLY A 27 -5.24 -8.83 -0.48
N VAL A 28 -4.22 -8.41 0.26
CA VAL A 28 -4.37 -7.61 1.48
C VAL A 28 -5.09 -6.29 1.17
N LEU A 29 -4.63 -5.54 0.17
CA LEU A 29 -5.24 -4.25 -0.19
C LEU A 29 -6.70 -4.41 -0.64
N LEU A 30 -7.01 -5.39 -1.47
CA LEU A 30 -8.36 -5.63 -1.95
C LEU A 30 -9.30 -6.15 -0.86
N GLY A 31 -8.78 -6.96 0.08
CA GLY A 31 -9.53 -7.40 1.25
C GLY A 31 -9.93 -6.23 2.15
N LEU A 32 -9.05 -5.24 2.33
CA LEU A 32 -9.37 -4.00 3.06
C LEU A 32 -10.32 -3.08 2.29
N TYR A 33 -10.24 -3.07 0.96
CA TYR A 33 -11.15 -2.29 0.12
C TYR A 33 -12.57 -2.85 0.13
N ASN A 34 -12.73 -4.16 -0.03
CA ASN A 34 -14.02 -4.83 0.04
C ASN A 34 -13.84 -6.33 0.29
N GLY A 35 -13.72 -6.73 1.56
CA GLY A 35 -13.41 -8.11 1.94
C GLY A 35 -14.49 -9.14 1.59
N SER A 36 -15.76 -8.73 1.48
CA SER A 36 -16.84 -9.64 1.05
C SER A 36 -16.76 -9.93 -0.45
N ARG A 37 -16.37 -8.94 -1.26
CA ARG A 37 -16.17 -9.09 -2.71
C ARG A 37 -14.82 -9.74 -3.05
N PHE A 38 -13.78 -9.39 -2.29
CA PHE A 38 -12.40 -9.81 -2.51
C PHE A 38 -11.86 -10.54 -1.26
N PRO A 39 -12.28 -11.79 -1.03
CA PRO A 39 -11.76 -12.55 0.10
C PRO A 39 -10.25 -12.78 -0.03
N PHE A 40 -9.55 -12.74 1.09
CA PHE A 40 -8.12 -12.95 1.20
C PHE A 40 -7.81 -14.18 2.06
N ASP A 41 -6.93 -15.05 1.57
CA ASP A 41 -6.45 -16.21 2.31
C ASP A 41 -5.30 -15.80 3.23
N LEU A 42 -5.45 -15.99 4.55
CA LEU A 42 -4.42 -15.62 5.53
C LEU A 42 -3.09 -16.35 5.30
N THR A 43 -3.10 -17.52 4.67
CA THR A 43 -1.86 -18.25 4.35
C THR A 43 -1.01 -17.55 3.30
N ASP A 44 -1.60 -16.67 2.47
CA ASP A 44 -0.87 -15.84 1.52
C ASP A 44 0.08 -14.85 2.22
N LEU A 45 -0.11 -14.55 3.51
CA LEU A 45 0.84 -13.72 4.26
C LEU A 45 2.24 -14.35 4.31
N ARG A 46 2.35 -15.68 4.20
CA ARG A 46 3.63 -16.42 4.26
C ARG A 46 4.54 -16.19 3.05
N VAL A 47 4.02 -15.64 1.95
CA VAL A 47 4.84 -15.37 0.75
C VAL A 47 5.36 -13.93 0.69
N LEU A 48 5.00 -13.09 1.66
CA LEU A 48 5.59 -11.78 1.85
C LEU A 48 6.93 -11.95 2.58
N ASP A 49 7.96 -11.21 2.17
CA ASP A 49 9.15 -11.06 3.02
C ASP A 49 8.81 -10.28 4.29
N ASP A 50 9.71 -10.34 5.29
CA ASP A 50 9.50 -9.73 6.62
C ASP A 50 9.08 -8.27 6.52
N ALA A 51 9.71 -7.51 5.62
CA ALA A 51 9.50 -6.08 5.51
C ALA A 51 8.15 -5.72 4.85
N HIS A 52 7.63 -6.59 3.98
CA HIS A 52 6.29 -6.46 3.39
C HIS A 52 5.20 -7.06 4.29
N LEU A 53 5.51 -8.12 5.03
CA LEU A 53 4.61 -8.69 6.04
C LEU A 53 4.36 -7.69 7.16
N GLU A 54 5.41 -7.05 7.69
CA GLU A 54 5.28 -5.99 8.69
C GLU A 54 4.41 -4.84 8.18
N ALA A 55 4.60 -4.42 6.92
CA ALA A 55 3.76 -3.39 6.31
C ALA A 55 2.29 -3.84 6.19
N ALA A 56 2.03 -5.08 5.79
CA ALA A 56 0.68 -5.64 5.75
C ALA A 56 0.02 -5.61 7.13
N MET A 57 0.72 -6.07 8.16
CA MET A 57 0.23 -6.06 9.54
C MET A 57 -0.04 -4.64 10.05
N ALA A 58 0.84 -3.68 9.76
CA ALA A 58 0.68 -2.29 10.17
C ALA A 58 -0.54 -1.61 9.52
N VAL A 59 -0.81 -1.92 8.24
CA VAL A 59 -2.01 -1.42 7.54
C VAL A 59 -3.27 -2.05 8.14
N MET A 60 -3.31 -3.37 8.30
CA MET A 60 -4.46 -4.08 8.88
C MET A 60 -4.75 -3.59 10.32
N LEU A 61 -3.73 -3.43 11.15
CA LEU A 61 -3.87 -2.89 12.50
C LEU A 61 -4.41 -1.45 12.50
N SER A 62 -3.92 -0.61 11.58
CA SER A 62 -4.38 0.76 11.44
C SER A 62 -5.85 0.85 11.02
N ASP A 63 -6.25 -0.03 10.11
CA ASP A 63 -7.63 -0.10 9.60
C ASP A 63 -8.58 -0.59 10.69
N ALA A 64 -8.24 -1.71 11.36
CA ALA A 64 -9.04 -2.30 12.42
C ALA A 64 -9.21 -1.41 13.66
N SER A 65 -8.18 -0.61 14.02
CA SER A 65 -8.21 0.18 15.26
C SER A 65 -8.98 1.50 15.14
N ARG A 66 -9.05 2.10 13.95
CA ARG A 66 -9.58 3.48 13.80
C ARG A 66 -10.50 3.68 12.59
N CYS A 67 -10.59 2.72 11.66
CA CYS A 67 -11.36 2.74 10.40
C CYS A 67 -11.91 4.12 10.02
N GLN A 68 -11.02 5.05 9.67
CA GLN A 68 -11.38 6.47 9.50
C GLN A 68 -11.89 6.79 8.10
N MET A 69 -11.46 6.00 7.11
CA MET A 69 -11.84 6.09 5.71
C MET A 69 -11.36 4.83 5.00
N GLU A 70 -11.93 4.55 3.83
CA GLU A 70 -11.54 3.43 3.00
C GLU A 70 -10.05 3.49 2.61
N VAL A 71 -9.42 2.32 2.47
CA VAL A 71 -7.99 2.19 2.17
C VAL A 71 -7.58 2.94 0.89
N HIS A 72 -8.42 2.91 -0.14
CA HIS A 72 -8.15 3.61 -1.40
C HIS A 72 -8.24 5.15 -1.24
N SER A 73 -9.11 5.63 -0.34
CA SER A 73 -9.29 7.06 -0.05
C SER A 73 -8.07 7.67 0.63
N TRP A 74 -7.32 6.88 1.42
CA TRP A 74 -6.02 7.31 1.94
C TRP A 74 -5.02 7.59 0.80
N LEU A 75 -4.97 6.75 -0.23
CA LEU A 75 -4.08 6.95 -1.37
C LEU A 75 -4.50 8.15 -2.22
N ASN A 76 -5.80 8.37 -2.41
CA ASN A 76 -6.33 9.61 -2.99
C ASN A 76 -5.81 10.84 -2.23
N ARG A 77 -5.95 10.84 -0.89
CA ARG A 77 -5.51 11.96 -0.04
C ARG A 77 -3.99 12.19 -0.09
N ILE A 78 -3.19 11.13 -0.04
CA ILE A 78 -1.72 11.22 -0.05
C ILE A 78 -1.22 11.76 -1.39
N THR A 79 -1.86 11.38 -2.50
CA THR A 79 -1.40 11.71 -3.86
C THR A 79 -2.08 12.93 -4.46
N GLY A 80 -3.15 13.44 -3.84
CA GLY A 80 -4.01 14.48 -4.41
C GLY A 80 -4.84 13.99 -5.60
N ARG A 81 -5.01 12.66 -5.76
CA ARG A 81 -5.79 12.05 -6.84
C ARG A 81 -7.20 11.65 -6.35
N HIS A 82 -8.04 11.29 -7.30
CA HIS A 82 -9.40 10.80 -7.04
C HIS A 82 -9.70 9.46 -7.74
N ASP A 83 -8.71 8.85 -8.41
CA ASP A 83 -8.88 7.64 -9.23
C ASP A 83 -8.51 6.33 -8.51
N PHE A 84 -8.13 6.35 -7.22
CA PHE A 84 -7.68 5.12 -6.55
C PHE A 84 -8.75 4.05 -6.37
N GLY A 85 -10.04 4.40 -6.31
CA GLY A 85 -11.12 3.40 -6.35
C GLY A 85 -11.05 2.59 -7.66
N GLN A 86 -10.94 3.30 -8.79
CA GLN A 86 -10.79 2.67 -10.11
C GLN A 86 -9.48 1.89 -10.21
N ARG A 87 -8.38 2.39 -9.61
CA ARG A 87 -7.11 1.66 -9.56
C ARG A 87 -7.21 0.35 -8.80
N PHE A 88 -8.03 0.27 -7.76
CA PHE A 88 -8.30 -0.99 -7.05
C PHE A 88 -9.11 -1.97 -7.90
N GLU A 89 -10.07 -1.48 -8.71
CA GLU A 89 -10.78 -2.33 -9.67
C GLU A 89 -9.84 -2.90 -10.74
N HIS A 90 -8.92 -2.09 -11.28
CA HIS A 90 -7.86 -2.58 -12.17
C HIS A 90 -6.96 -3.59 -11.47
N LEU A 91 -6.55 -3.33 -10.23
CA LEU A 91 -5.74 -4.27 -9.45
C LEU A 91 -6.45 -5.63 -9.28
N ALA A 92 -7.75 -5.63 -9.00
CA ALA A 92 -8.55 -6.86 -8.91
C ALA A 92 -8.60 -7.59 -10.26
N TYR A 93 -8.72 -6.85 -11.36
CA TYR A 93 -8.72 -7.41 -12.71
C TYR A 93 -7.40 -8.07 -13.08
N GLU A 94 -6.29 -7.33 -12.91
CA GLU A 94 -4.92 -7.73 -13.25
C GLU A 94 -4.49 -8.99 -12.49
N TRP A 95 -4.75 -9.03 -11.18
CA TRP A 95 -4.44 -10.19 -10.33
C TRP A 95 -5.50 -11.30 -10.40
N LYS A 96 -6.42 -11.21 -11.35
CA LYS A 96 -7.47 -12.20 -11.64
C LYS A 96 -8.30 -12.59 -10.41
N ARG A 97 -8.57 -11.65 -9.50
CA ARG A 97 -9.30 -11.91 -8.26
C ARG A 97 -10.75 -12.31 -8.50
N LYS A 98 -11.29 -13.14 -7.61
CA LYS A 98 -12.73 -13.41 -7.56
C LYS A 98 -13.48 -12.08 -7.35
N GLY A 99 -14.60 -11.88 -8.03
CA GLY A 99 -15.38 -10.65 -7.91
C GLY A 99 -14.83 -9.44 -8.68
N LYS A 100 -13.72 -9.58 -9.43
CA LYS A 100 -13.23 -8.53 -10.33
C LYS A 100 -14.30 -8.13 -11.35
N CYS A 101 -14.33 -6.86 -11.70
CA CYS A 101 -15.16 -6.37 -12.80
C CYS A 101 -14.63 -6.90 -14.16
N LYS A 102 -15.47 -6.86 -15.19
CA LYS A 102 -15.06 -7.15 -16.56
C LYS A 102 -14.22 -6.00 -17.10
N ARG A 103 -13.33 -6.32 -18.05
CA ARG A 103 -12.47 -5.32 -18.71
C ARG A 103 -13.27 -4.17 -19.33
N GLU A 104 -14.44 -4.47 -19.90
CA GLU A 104 -15.31 -3.47 -20.53
C GLU A 104 -15.92 -2.46 -19.55
N HIS A 105 -15.91 -2.74 -18.24
CA HIS A 105 -16.40 -1.84 -17.19
C HIS A 105 -15.27 -1.08 -16.48
N LEU A 106 -14.03 -1.22 -16.96
CA LEU A 106 -12.88 -0.52 -16.39
C LEU A 106 -12.62 0.78 -17.13
N ASP A 107 -12.80 1.90 -16.44
CA ASP A 107 -12.37 3.20 -16.95
C ASP A 107 -10.85 3.21 -17.15
N PRO A 108 -10.34 3.74 -18.27
CA PRO A 108 -8.90 3.82 -18.52
C PRO A 108 -8.18 4.67 -17.47
N LEU A 109 -7.00 4.20 -17.04
CA LEU A 109 -6.16 4.90 -16.08
C LEU A 109 -5.00 5.60 -16.78
N VAL A 110 -4.71 6.84 -16.37
CA VAL A 110 -3.54 7.60 -16.82
C VAL A 110 -2.75 8.12 -15.62
N PRO A 111 -1.53 7.60 -15.36
CA PRO A 111 -0.91 6.44 -16.02
C PRO A 111 -1.56 5.10 -15.58
N PRO A 112 -1.39 4.01 -16.35
CA PRO A 112 -1.91 2.68 -16.01
C PRO A 112 -1.38 2.18 -14.66
N HIS A 113 -0.05 2.20 -14.49
CA HIS A 113 0.61 1.86 -13.23
C HIS A 113 1.31 3.09 -12.66
N MET A 114 1.33 3.21 -11.34
CA MET A 114 2.07 4.29 -10.68
C MET A 114 2.59 3.91 -9.32
N VAL A 115 3.79 4.37 -9.01
CA VAL A 115 4.34 4.32 -7.65
C VAL A 115 4.03 5.64 -6.93
N VAL A 116 3.74 5.53 -5.64
CA VAL A 116 3.60 6.68 -4.74
C VAL A 116 4.93 6.87 -4.04
N LYS A 117 5.52 8.06 -4.16
CA LYS A 117 6.75 8.38 -3.43
C LYS A 117 6.40 8.57 -1.95
N THR A 118 7.13 7.90 -1.07
CA THR A 118 7.12 8.28 0.34
C THR A 118 7.87 9.60 0.46
N SER A 119 7.20 10.66 0.93
CA SER A 119 7.95 11.77 1.53
C SER A 119 8.61 11.19 2.77
N HIS A 120 9.94 11.13 2.78
CA HIS A 120 10.68 10.90 4.01
C HIS A 120 10.12 11.90 5.04
N PRO A 121 9.74 11.49 6.27
CA PRO A 121 9.54 12.50 7.30
C PRO A 121 10.89 13.21 7.39
N ALA A 122 10.93 14.49 6.97
CA ALA A 122 12.07 15.31 7.29
C ALA A 122 12.30 15.12 8.79
N ALA A 123 13.49 14.65 9.16
CA ALA A 123 13.91 14.63 10.55
C ALA A 123 13.48 15.98 11.14
N GLY A 124 12.60 15.95 12.14
CA GLY A 124 12.06 17.17 12.72
C GLY A 124 13.20 18.10 13.16
N PRO A 125 12.97 19.41 13.24
CA PRO A 125 13.96 20.33 13.78
C PRO A 125 14.18 19.97 15.26
N GLY A 126 15.23 19.22 15.54
CA GLY A 126 15.48 18.68 16.88
C GLY A 126 16.71 17.79 17.03
N THR A 127 17.39 17.40 15.95
CA THR A 127 18.71 16.75 16.07
C THR A 127 19.76 17.82 16.31
N LEU A 128 19.97 18.17 17.57
CA LEU A 128 21.19 18.79 18.06
C LEU A 128 22.36 17.86 17.71
N PHE A 129 23.14 18.23 16.69
CA PHE A 129 24.49 17.72 16.56
C PHE A 129 25.28 18.34 17.71
N LEU A 130 25.59 17.54 18.73
CA LEU A 130 26.58 17.88 19.73
C LEU A 130 27.95 17.73 19.07
N ASP A 131 28.52 18.85 18.62
CA ASP A 131 29.95 18.93 18.35
C ASP A 131 30.68 18.68 19.68
N THR A 132 31.48 17.62 19.73
CA THR A 132 32.52 17.47 20.75
C THR A 132 33.78 17.02 20.05
N GLU A 133 34.50 18.00 19.48
CA GLU A 133 35.93 17.84 19.23
C GLU A 133 36.62 17.82 20.60
N ALA A 134 37.08 16.63 20.98
CA ALA A 134 38.01 16.45 22.08
C ALA A 134 39.38 16.97 21.64
N GLN A 135 39.83 18.05 22.29
CA GLN A 135 41.24 18.45 22.32
C GLN A 135 42.05 17.42 23.11
N SER A 136 43.08 16.84 22.49
CA SER A 136 44.37 16.37 23.06
C SER A 136 45.06 15.52 21.97
N ALA A 137 46.33 15.67 21.60
CA ALA A 137 47.50 16.26 22.25
C ALA A 137 48.44 16.90 21.20
#